data_AF-A0A6J2Q5G9-F1
#
_entry.id   AF-A0A6J2Q5G9-F1
#
_cell.length_a   1.000
_cell.length_b   1.000
_cell.length_c   1.000
_cell.angle_alpha   90.00
_cell.angle_beta   90.00
_cell.angle_gamma   90.00
#
_symmetry.space_group_name_H-M   'P 1'
#
loop_
_entity.id
_entity.type
_entity.pdbx_description
1 polymer ?
#
loop_
_entity_poly.entity_id
_entity_poly.type
_entity_poly.pdbx_seq_one_letter_code
_entity_poly.pdbx_strand_id
1 'polypeptide(L)'
;MNNNALTYVESKKTQYYNVFRSFCKGNSSAVVLGELICEKLKSSIVEAVCNETAIDLAGKIRGIFPAFKENRLNLEKHVLKGLAEKEVFSDFITYILNPRKQVETFIREKVHKYIFTENKDEAQKVLKKNVEDINKLVSQALFTATEKVKKMEGKKGVADKWMEEFSSLLEKELTFDTICCENFSDINNFDFLKEETEKGLKPIIEEMNSLSLHEMEEFRMQPDQILIDQLCHCCWGKVSFLCSCLYQHN
;
A
#
# COMPACT_ATOMS: atom_id res chain seq x y z
N MET A 1 2.71 26.93 7.29
CA MET A 1 3.25 25.84 8.11
C MET A 1 3.35 26.33 9.54
N ASN A 2 2.56 25.76 10.45
CA ASN A 2 2.53 26.18 11.85
C ASN A 2 3.65 25.43 12.59
N ASN A 3 4.81 26.07 12.77
CA ASN A 3 5.95 25.53 13.51
C ASN A 3 5.67 25.59 15.03
N ASN A 4 4.68 24.83 15.50
CA ASN A 4 4.47 24.67 16.93
C ASN A 4 5.53 23.73 17.49
N ALA A 5 6.49 24.28 18.24
CA ALA A 5 7.55 23.52 18.88
C ALA A 5 7.01 22.39 19.77
N LEU A 6 5.85 22.59 20.41
CA LEU A 6 5.21 21.56 21.23
C LEU A 6 4.79 20.35 20.38
N THR A 7 4.12 20.60 19.26
CA THR A 7 3.70 19.53 18.32
C THR A 7 4.90 18.80 17.73
N TYR A 8 5.99 19.51 17.45
CA TYR A 8 7.23 18.88 16.99
C TYR A 8 7.85 17.98 18.07
N VAL A 9 7.97 18.46 19.31
CA VAL A 9 8.53 17.67 20.41
C VAL A 9 7.65 16.44 20.70
N GLU A 10 6.33 16.59 20.69
CA GLU A 10 5.40 15.47 20.83
C GLU A 10 5.57 14.43 19.73
N SER A 11 5.77 14.87 18.47
CA SER A 11 6.02 13.96 17.34
C SER A 11 7.32 13.16 17.48
N LYS A 12 8.30 13.68 18.23
CA LYS A 12 9.61 13.03 18.46
C LYS A 12 9.70 12.21 19.73
N LYS A 13 8.70 12.29 20.62
CA LYS A 13 8.72 11.67 21.95
C LYS A 13 9.01 10.17 21.89
N THR A 14 8.37 9.44 20.99
CA THR A 14 8.57 7.98 20.82
C THR A 14 10.01 7.69 20.39
N GLN A 15 10.54 8.41 19.40
CA GLN A 15 11.91 8.26 18.92
C GLN A 15 12.93 8.49 20.04
N TYR A 16 12.79 9.57 20.81
CA TYR A 16 13.69 9.83 21.95
C TYR A 16 13.57 8.80 23.06
N TYR A 17 12.35 8.33 23.36
CA TYR A 17 12.14 7.28 24.36
C TYR A 17 12.82 5.96 23.96
N ASN A 18 12.72 5.57 22.69
CA ASN A 18 13.31 4.33 22.20
C ASN A 18 14.84 4.40 22.18
N VAL A 19 15.40 5.52 21.72
CA VAL A 19 16.84 5.82 21.84
C VAL A 19 17.31 5.68 23.29
N PHE A 20 16.65 6.38 24.21
CA PHE A 20 17.02 6.37 25.63
C PHE A 20 16.92 4.96 26.23
N ARG A 21 15.80 4.26 26.00
CA ARG A 21 15.59 2.89 26.48
C ARG A 21 16.65 1.93 25.96
N SER A 22 17.00 2.02 24.68
CA SER A 22 17.96 1.13 24.04
C SER A 22 19.38 1.38 24.59
N PHE A 23 19.78 2.64 24.76
CA PHE A 23 21.03 2.98 25.45
C PHE A 23 21.05 2.50 26.91
N CYS A 24 19.96 2.60 27.66
CA CYS A 24 19.87 2.07 29.03
C CYS A 24 20.05 0.55 29.11
N LYS A 25 19.85 -0.18 28.01
CA LYS A 25 20.13 -1.62 27.92
C LYS A 25 21.58 -1.94 27.57
N GLY A 26 22.42 -0.93 27.35
CA GLY A 26 23.81 -1.10 26.92
C GLY A 26 23.97 -1.44 25.45
N ASN A 27 22.97 -1.16 24.61
CA ASN A 27 23.04 -1.39 23.17
C ASN A 27 24.00 -0.41 22.48
N SER A 28 24.61 -0.84 21.38
CA SER A 28 25.47 0.01 20.56
C SER A 28 24.66 0.96 19.69
N SER A 29 25.27 2.06 19.24
CA SER A 29 24.63 3.05 18.36
C SER A 29 24.10 2.45 17.05
N ALA A 30 24.73 1.39 16.54
CA ALA A 30 24.24 0.65 15.38
C ALA A 30 22.90 -0.06 15.65
N VAL A 31 22.75 -0.71 16.82
CA VAL A 31 21.48 -1.33 17.22
C VAL A 31 20.39 -0.27 17.35
N VAL A 32 20.69 0.85 18.05
CA VAL A 32 19.74 1.94 18.25
C VAL A 32 19.28 2.55 16.92
N LEU A 33 20.21 2.78 15.99
CA LEU A 33 19.87 3.32 14.67
C LEU A 33 19.04 2.32 13.85
N GLY A 34 19.38 1.03 13.89
CA GLY A 34 18.59 -0.02 13.25
C GLY A 34 17.15 -0.08 13.76
N GLU A 35 16.95 -0.03 15.08
CA GLU A 35 15.62 0.02 15.71
C GLU A 35 14.82 1.25 15.23
N LEU A 36 15.44 2.44 15.21
CA LEU A 36 14.79 3.66 14.73
C LEU A 36 14.39 3.61 13.26
N ILE A 37 15.24 3.03 12.40
CA ILE A 37 14.92 2.82 10.99
C ILE A 37 13.68 1.94 10.86
N CYS A 38 13.64 0.82 11.59
CA CYS A 38 12.50 -0.10 11.56
C CYS A 38 11.20 0.57 12.02
N GLU A 39 11.25 1.38 13.08
CA GLU A 39 10.09 2.14 13.57
C GLU A 39 9.55 3.12 12.54
N LYS A 40 10.44 3.83 11.86
CA LYS A 40 10.05 4.76 10.79
C LYS A 40 9.48 4.03 9.57
N LEU A 41 10.09 2.91 9.18
CA LEU A 41 9.67 2.16 8.01
C LEU A 41 8.37 1.37 8.24
N LYS A 42 8.03 1.00 9.47
CA LYS A 42 6.87 0.14 9.75
C LYS A 42 5.60 0.63 9.05
N SER A 43 5.21 1.88 9.28
CA SER A 43 3.98 2.44 8.68
C SER A 43 4.03 2.48 7.16
N SER A 44 5.17 2.90 6.59
CA SER A 44 5.35 2.98 5.14
C SER A 44 5.36 1.62 4.47
N ILE A 45 5.96 0.59 5.09
CA ILE A 45 5.96 -0.79 4.57
C ILE A 45 4.53 -1.32 4.54
N VAL A 46 3.79 -1.15 5.63
CA VAL A 46 2.40 -1.61 5.72
C VAL A 46 1.55 -0.94 4.64
N GLU A 47 1.66 0.38 4.50
CA GLU A 47 0.93 1.14 3.48
C GLU A 47 1.28 0.70 2.05
N ALA A 48 2.58 0.56 1.73
CA ALA A 48 3.02 0.15 0.41
C ALA A 48 2.55 -1.27 0.05
N VAL A 49 2.68 -2.23 0.98
CA VAL A 49 2.17 -3.60 0.78
C VAL A 49 0.67 -3.60 0.49
N CYS A 50 -0.11 -2.83 1.25
CA CYS A 50 -1.57 -2.78 1.08
C CYS A 50 -1.95 -2.12 -0.25
N ASN A 51 -1.32 -1.01 -0.61
CA ASN A 51 -1.56 -0.30 -1.87
C ASN A 51 -1.20 -1.16 -3.08
N GLU A 52 -0.01 -1.77 -3.10
CA GLU A 52 0.44 -2.65 -4.19
C GLU A 52 -0.49 -3.87 -4.33
N THR A 53 -0.94 -4.44 -3.21
CA THR A 53 -1.91 -5.54 -3.23
C THR A 53 -3.26 -5.11 -3.79
N ALA A 54 -3.73 -3.91 -3.43
CA ALA A 54 -4.97 -3.38 -3.99
C ALA A 54 -4.87 -3.18 -5.52
N ILE A 55 -3.75 -2.64 -5.99
CA ILE A 55 -3.45 -2.42 -7.41
C ILE A 55 -3.38 -3.75 -8.16
N ASP A 56 -2.61 -4.73 -7.66
CA ASP A 56 -2.46 -6.03 -8.29
C ASP A 56 -3.77 -6.81 -8.35
N LEU A 57 -4.57 -6.77 -7.27
CA LEU A 57 -5.89 -7.40 -7.25
C LEU A 57 -6.84 -6.72 -8.24
N ALA A 58 -6.89 -5.40 -8.29
CA ALA A 58 -7.68 -4.67 -9.28
C ALA A 58 -7.28 -5.07 -10.70
N GLY A 59 -5.96 -5.12 -10.99
CA GLY A 59 -5.42 -5.56 -12.27
C GLY A 59 -5.82 -6.99 -12.63
N LYS A 60 -5.68 -7.94 -11.69
CA LYS A 60 -6.10 -9.34 -11.88
C LYS A 60 -7.60 -9.48 -12.13
N ILE A 61 -8.43 -8.83 -11.30
CA ILE A 61 -9.89 -8.87 -11.43
C ILE A 61 -10.31 -8.30 -12.78
N ARG A 62 -9.75 -7.16 -13.19
CA ARG A 62 -9.97 -6.58 -14.52
C ARG A 62 -9.55 -7.53 -15.64
N GLY A 63 -8.43 -8.22 -15.46
CA GLY A 63 -7.90 -9.23 -16.38
C GLY A 63 -8.73 -10.51 -16.47
N ILE A 64 -9.60 -10.80 -15.49
CA ILE A 64 -10.43 -12.01 -15.46
C ILE A 64 -11.86 -11.72 -15.89
N PHE A 65 -12.49 -10.67 -15.34
CA PHE A 65 -13.90 -10.39 -15.57
C PHE A 65 -14.12 -9.66 -16.92
N PRO A 66 -14.82 -10.28 -17.89
CA PRO A 66 -15.08 -9.63 -19.19
C PRO A 66 -15.78 -8.28 -19.08
N ALA A 67 -16.66 -8.14 -18.08
CA ALA A 67 -17.38 -6.90 -17.77
C ALA A 67 -16.46 -5.69 -17.53
N PHE A 68 -15.21 -5.90 -17.13
CA PHE A 68 -14.25 -4.85 -16.78
C PHE A 68 -13.18 -4.59 -17.86
N LYS A 69 -13.20 -5.37 -18.95
CA LYS A 69 -12.19 -5.27 -20.02
C LYS A 69 -12.57 -4.31 -21.14
N GLU A 70 -13.87 -4.09 -21.32
CA GLU A 70 -14.41 -3.43 -22.50
C GLU A 70 -14.94 -2.02 -22.21
N ASN A 71 -15.66 -1.45 -23.18
CA ASN A 71 -16.29 -0.14 -23.03
C ASN A 71 -17.49 -0.16 -22.06
N ARG A 72 -17.97 1.03 -21.73
CA ARG A 72 -19.09 1.25 -20.81
C ARG A 72 -20.36 0.47 -21.18
N LEU A 73 -20.69 0.36 -22.48
CA LEU A 73 -21.91 -0.31 -22.92
C LEU A 73 -21.87 -1.81 -22.55
N ASN A 74 -20.71 -2.45 -22.66
CA ASN A 74 -20.57 -3.83 -22.23
C ASN A 74 -20.66 -3.96 -20.69
N LEU A 75 -20.06 -3.04 -19.93
CA LEU A 75 -20.22 -3.00 -18.48
C LEU A 75 -21.71 -2.87 -18.09
N GLU A 76 -22.44 -1.93 -18.69
CA GLU A 76 -23.88 -1.75 -18.44
C GLU A 76 -24.70 -3.00 -18.79
N LYS A 77 -24.38 -3.68 -19.91
CA LYS A 77 -25.01 -4.96 -20.27
C LYS A 77 -24.81 -6.02 -19.20
N HIS A 78 -23.59 -6.14 -18.66
CA HIS A 78 -23.29 -7.08 -17.59
C HIS A 78 -23.98 -6.71 -16.26
N VAL A 79 -24.10 -5.41 -15.96
CA VAL A 79 -24.87 -4.92 -14.81
C VAL A 79 -26.35 -5.30 -14.96
N LEU A 80 -26.98 -4.97 -16.08
CA LEU A 80 -28.39 -5.29 -16.34
C LEU A 80 -28.67 -6.79 -16.31
N LYS A 81 -27.75 -7.60 -16.87
CA LYS A 81 -27.83 -9.06 -16.77
C LYS A 81 -27.77 -9.53 -15.31
N GLY A 82 -26.84 -9.01 -14.52
CA GLY A 82 -26.73 -9.35 -13.09
C GLY A 82 -27.95 -8.93 -12.28
N LEU A 83 -28.56 -7.78 -12.61
CA LEU A 83 -29.83 -7.35 -12.00
C LEU A 83 -30.96 -8.33 -12.30
N ALA A 84 -31.07 -8.78 -13.56
CA ALA A 84 -32.07 -9.74 -13.98
C ALA A 84 -31.89 -11.09 -13.27
N GLU A 85 -30.65 -11.56 -13.11
CA GLU A 85 -30.33 -12.81 -12.41
C GLU A 85 -30.61 -12.75 -10.90
N LYS A 86 -30.49 -11.58 -10.26
CA LYS A 86 -30.82 -11.39 -8.84
C LYS A 86 -32.33 -11.32 -8.56
N GLU A 87 -33.11 -10.90 -9.56
CA GLU A 87 -34.56 -10.68 -9.47
C GLU A 87 -34.98 -9.69 -8.34
N VAL A 88 -34.08 -8.79 -7.93
CA VAL A 88 -34.34 -7.77 -6.90
C VAL A 88 -34.83 -6.47 -7.54
N PHE A 89 -36.15 -6.22 -7.48
CA PHE A 89 -36.78 -5.05 -8.12
C PHE A 89 -36.20 -3.70 -7.65
N SER A 90 -35.84 -3.56 -6.36
CA SER A 90 -35.26 -2.32 -5.84
C SER A 90 -33.91 -1.95 -6.49
N ASP A 91 -33.14 -2.94 -6.94
CA ASP A 91 -31.85 -2.70 -7.59
C ASP A 91 -32.06 -2.17 -9.02
N PHE A 92 -33.11 -2.63 -9.71
CA PHE A 92 -33.54 -2.04 -10.98
C PHE A 92 -34.00 -0.59 -10.82
N ILE A 93 -34.77 -0.29 -9.77
CA ILE A 93 -35.16 1.10 -9.46
C ILE A 93 -33.92 1.96 -9.19
N THR A 94 -32.95 1.43 -8.43
CA THR A 94 -31.68 2.13 -8.17
C THR A 94 -30.91 2.39 -9.46
N TYR A 95 -30.84 1.41 -10.38
CA TYR A 95 -30.21 1.60 -11.69
C TYR A 95 -30.89 2.70 -12.51
N ILE A 96 -32.22 2.74 -12.58
CA ILE A 96 -32.97 3.74 -13.35
C ILE A 96 -32.77 5.15 -12.77
N LEU A 97 -32.80 5.28 -11.44
CA LEU A 97 -32.72 6.57 -10.76
C LEU A 97 -31.27 7.08 -10.61
N ASN A 98 -30.33 6.17 -10.39
CA ASN A 98 -28.91 6.42 -10.14
C ASN A 98 -28.04 5.28 -10.71
N PRO A 99 -27.82 5.25 -12.04
CA PRO A 99 -27.11 4.15 -12.70
C PRO A 99 -25.67 4.02 -12.20
N ARG A 100 -25.01 5.15 -11.90
CA ARG A 100 -23.65 5.15 -11.33
C ARG A 100 -23.59 4.36 -10.04
N LYS A 101 -24.49 4.65 -9.10
CA LYS A 101 -24.55 3.95 -7.80
C LYS A 101 -24.71 2.45 -8.01
N GLN A 102 -25.57 2.03 -8.95
CA GLN A 102 -25.77 0.61 -9.19
C GLN A 102 -24.54 -0.07 -9.83
N VAL A 103 -23.85 0.62 -10.74
CA VAL A 103 -22.62 0.10 -11.33
C VAL A 103 -21.51 -0.01 -10.30
N GLU A 104 -21.36 0.99 -9.43
CA GLU A 104 -20.43 0.91 -8.30
C GLU A 104 -20.75 -0.28 -7.40
N THR A 105 -22.02 -0.46 -6.99
CA THR A 105 -22.45 -1.65 -6.22
C THR A 105 -22.09 -2.95 -6.92
N PHE A 106 -22.35 -3.06 -8.22
CA PHE A 106 -22.00 -4.25 -9.00
C PHE A 106 -20.49 -4.52 -8.99
N ILE A 107 -19.65 -3.49 -9.14
CA ILE A 107 -18.18 -3.64 -9.06
C ILE A 107 -17.78 -4.14 -7.67
N ARG A 108 -18.27 -3.52 -6.59
CA ARG A 108 -17.96 -3.92 -5.21
C ARG A 108 -18.31 -5.37 -4.95
N GLU A 109 -19.49 -5.82 -5.38
CA GLU A 109 -19.92 -7.20 -5.22
C GLU A 109 -19.05 -8.20 -5.99
N LYS A 110 -18.68 -7.88 -7.23
CA LYS A 110 -17.80 -8.75 -8.03
C LYS A 110 -16.40 -8.83 -7.43
N VAL A 111 -15.86 -7.71 -6.97
CA VAL A 111 -14.55 -7.67 -6.30
C VAL A 111 -14.59 -8.46 -5.00
N HIS A 112 -15.57 -8.20 -4.13
CA HIS A 112 -15.72 -8.90 -2.87
C HIS A 112 -15.89 -10.42 -3.08
N LYS A 113 -16.75 -10.82 -4.02
CA LYS A 113 -16.94 -12.24 -4.35
C LYS A 113 -15.65 -12.89 -4.83
N TYR A 114 -14.89 -12.21 -5.67
CA TYR A 114 -13.59 -12.70 -6.12
C TYR A 114 -12.62 -12.90 -4.95
N ILE A 115 -12.42 -11.87 -4.13
CA ILE A 115 -11.40 -11.85 -3.07
C ILE A 115 -11.75 -12.80 -1.92
N PHE A 116 -13.00 -12.78 -1.46
CA PHE A 116 -13.36 -13.44 -0.20
C PHE A 116 -14.08 -14.77 -0.38
N THR A 117 -14.54 -15.10 -1.59
CA THR A 117 -15.32 -16.32 -1.85
C THR A 117 -14.68 -17.23 -2.90
N GLU A 118 -14.42 -16.71 -4.10
CA GLU A 118 -14.03 -17.55 -5.24
C GLU A 118 -12.52 -17.79 -5.34
N ASN A 119 -11.69 -16.80 -4.97
CA ASN A 119 -10.26 -16.80 -5.22
C ASN A 119 -9.45 -16.35 -3.99
N LYS A 120 -9.93 -16.70 -2.79
CA LYS A 120 -9.30 -16.30 -1.52
C LYS A 120 -7.83 -16.67 -1.42
N ASP A 121 -7.47 -17.90 -1.80
CA ASP A 121 -6.07 -18.36 -1.77
C ASP A 121 -5.19 -17.58 -2.76
N GLU A 122 -5.74 -17.25 -3.92
CA GLU A 122 -5.03 -16.47 -4.94
C GLU A 122 -4.85 -15.02 -4.49
N ALA A 123 -5.85 -14.42 -3.85
CA ALA A 123 -5.74 -13.09 -3.27
C ALA A 123 -4.70 -13.06 -2.14
N GLN A 124 -4.65 -14.08 -1.28
CA GLN A 124 -3.62 -14.22 -0.26
C GLN A 124 -2.22 -14.36 -0.86
N LYS A 125 -2.08 -15.07 -2.00
CA LYS A 125 -0.78 -15.16 -2.70
C LYS A 125 -0.32 -13.82 -3.24
N VAL A 126 -1.23 -12.97 -3.74
CA VAL A 126 -0.88 -11.61 -4.18
C VAL A 126 -0.31 -10.82 -3.00
N LEU A 127 -1.01 -10.82 -1.87
CA LEU A 127 -0.53 -10.15 -0.66
C LEU A 127 0.87 -10.63 -0.26
N LYS A 128 1.07 -11.95 -0.15
CA LYS A 128 2.38 -12.53 0.23
C LYS A 128 3.49 -12.15 -0.76
N LYS A 129 3.20 -12.19 -2.06
CA LYS A 129 4.14 -11.77 -3.09
C LYS A 129 4.55 -10.31 -2.89
N ASN A 130 3.60 -9.42 -2.62
CA ASN A 130 3.89 -8.01 -2.43
C ASN A 130 4.67 -7.74 -1.13
N VAL A 131 4.42 -8.51 -0.07
CA VAL A 131 5.27 -8.50 1.14
C VAL A 131 6.70 -8.91 0.81
N GLU A 132 6.89 -9.98 0.04
CA GLU A 132 8.22 -10.43 -0.40
C GLU A 132 8.93 -9.40 -1.27
N ASP A 133 8.22 -8.76 -2.19
CA ASP A 133 8.80 -7.79 -3.11
C ASP A 133 9.23 -6.50 -2.38
N ILE A 134 8.42 -5.99 -1.44
CA ILE A 134 8.82 -4.88 -0.56
C ILE A 134 9.99 -5.27 0.34
N ASN A 135 9.99 -6.48 0.91
CA ASN A 135 11.11 -6.95 1.72
C ASN A 135 12.42 -7.01 0.91
N LYS A 136 12.38 -7.55 -0.32
CA LYS A 136 13.53 -7.57 -1.23
C LYS A 136 14.03 -6.16 -1.54
N LEU A 137 13.12 -5.22 -1.80
CA LEU A 137 13.46 -3.82 -2.05
C LEU A 137 14.23 -3.22 -0.88
N VAL A 138 13.75 -3.40 0.35
CA VAL A 138 14.41 -2.86 1.55
C VAL A 138 15.76 -3.55 1.79
N SER A 139 15.84 -4.89 1.67
CA SER A 139 17.11 -5.62 1.80
C SER A 139 18.14 -5.20 0.75
N GLN A 140 17.72 -4.98 -0.50
CA GLN A 140 18.60 -4.49 -1.57
C GLN A 140 19.08 -3.07 -1.31
N ALA A 141 18.20 -2.19 -0.80
CA ALA A 141 18.58 -0.84 -0.42
C ALA A 141 19.61 -0.84 0.72
N LEU A 142 19.39 -1.65 1.77
CA LEU A 142 20.34 -1.83 2.87
C LEU A 142 21.69 -2.35 2.38
N PHE A 143 21.69 -3.37 1.54
CA PHE A 143 22.92 -3.92 0.95
C PHE A 143 23.67 -2.85 0.14
N THR A 144 22.98 -2.16 -0.76
CA THR A 144 23.58 -1.17 -1.65
C THR A 144 24.17 0.01 -0.89
N ALA A 145 23.43 0.55 0.09
CA ALA A 145 23.89 1.63 0.95
C ALA A 145 25.14 1.21 1.75
N THR A 146 25.15 -0.02 2.27
CA THR A 146 26.28 -0.59 3.02
C THR A 146 27.51 -0.75 2.15
N GLU A 147 27.39 -1.35 0.96
CA GLU A 147 28.50 -1.51 0.01
C GLU A 147 29.11 -0.16 -0.41
N LYS A 148 28.28 0.88 -0.57
CA LYS A 148 28.73 2.22 -0.95
C LYS A 148 29.67 2.84 0.09
N VAL A 149 29.43 2.58 1.37
CA VAL A 149 30.21 3.20 2.46
C VAL A 149 31.37 2.38 2.97
N LYS A 150 31.49 1.09 2.61
CA LYS A 150 32.64 0.23 2.98
C LYS A 150 34.00 0.84 2.71
N LYS A 151 34.15 1.53 1.56
CA LYS A 151 35.41 2.20 1.18
C LYS A 151 35.68 3.50 1.95
N MET A 152 34.74 3.93 2.78
CA MET A 152 34.78 5.19 3.54
C MET A 152 34.82 4.96 5.06
N GLU A 153 34.86 3.71 5.52
CA GLU A 153 34.90 3.36 6.95
C GLU A 153 36.01 4.13 7.69
N GLY A 154 35.68 4.60 8.89
CA GLY A 154 36.57 5.42 9.73
C GLY A 154 36.64 6.91 9.38
N LYS A 155 35.94 7.37 8.34
CA LYS A 155 35.82 8.81 8.03
C LYS A 155 34.62 9.43 8.77
N LYS A 156 34.68 10.74 9.00
CA LYS A 156 33.55 11.50 9.57
C LYS A 156 32.41 11.61 8.53
N GLY A 157 31.17 11.52 9.00
CA GLY A 157 29.96 11.70 8.16
C GLY A 157 29.60 10.50 7.30
N VAL A 158 30.13 9.32 7.60
CA VAL A 158 29.82 8.09 6.83
C VAL A 158 28.39 7.62 7.12
N ALA A 159 27.91 7.78 8.37
CA ALA A 159 26.56 7.43 8.77
C ALA A 159 25.49 8.27 8.04
N ASP A 160 25.72 9.58 7.88
CA ASP A 160 24.81 10.44 7.11
C ASP A 160 24.76 10.02 5.64
N LYS A 161 25.93 9.76 5.01
CA LYS A 161 26.00 9.28 3.62
C LYS A 161 25.32 7.93 3.42
N TRP A 162 25.47 7.02 4.37
CA TRP A 162 24.79 5.73 4.34
C TRP A 162 23.27 5.93 4.38
N MET A 163 22.78 6.80 5.27
CA MET A 163 21.36 7.10 5.43
C MET A 163 20.78 7.83 4.22
N GLU A 164 21.51 8.79 3.65
CA GLU A 164 21.13 9.47 2.39
C GLU A 164 20.97 8.47 1.26
N GLU A 165 21.94 7.58 1.07
CA GLU A 165 21.87 6.55 0.03
C GLU A 165 20.68 5.63 0.25
N PHE A 166 20.55 5.10 1.47
CA PHE A 166 19.45 4.20 1.83
C PHE A 166 18.09 4.87 1.58
N SER A 167 17.89 6.11 2.04
CA SER A 167 16.64 6.84 1.85
C SER A 167 16.32 7.05 0.37
N SER A 168 17.32 7.41 -0.45
CA SER A 168 17.13 7.67 -1.88
C SER A 168 16.72 6.41 -2.67
N LEU A 169 17.18 5.24 -2.23
CA LEU A 169 16.82 3.96 -2.85
C LEU A 169 15.38 3.54 -2.53
N LEU A 170 14.79 4.09 -1.46
CA LEU A 170 13.43 3.79 -1.02
C LEU A 170 12.38 4.77 -1.54
N GLU A 171 12.76 6.00 -1.86
CA GLU A 171 11.87 7.15 -2.12
C GLU A 171 10.76 6.89 -3.17
N LYS A 172 11.00 5.98 -4.12
CA LYS A 172 10.01 5.65 -5.17
C LYS A 172 8.81 4.85 -4.64
N GLU A 173 9.05 3.96 -3.68
CA GLU A 173 8.07 2.97 -3.24
C GLU A 173 7.68 3.14 -1.76
N LEU A 174 8.54 3.77 -0.95
CA LEU A 174 8.35 3.95 0.48
C LEU A 174 8.58 5.40 0.89
N THR A 175 7.67 5.92 1.71
CA THR A 175 7.86 7.19 2.41
C THR A 175 8.78 6.97 3.60
N PHE A 176 10.02 7.44 3.48
CA PHE A 176 10.99 7.34 4.56
C PHE A 176 11.59 8.70 4.89
N ASP A 177 11.18 9.25 6.05
CA ASP A 177 11.79 10.45 6.59
C ASP A 177 13.22 10.16 7.02
N THR A 178 14.19 10.77 6.36
CA THR A 178 15.62 10.63 6.70
C THR A 178 15.86 10.91 8.19
N ILE A 179 16.70 10.07 8.81
CA ILE A 179 17.14 10.23 10.20
C ILE A 179 18.44 11.02 10.19
N CYS A 180 18.55 12.04 11.03
CA CYS A 180 19.82 12.74 11.23
C CYS A 180 20.78 11.83 12.00
N CYS A 181 21.95 11.54 11.41
CA CYS A 181 22.90 10.57 11.97
C CYS A 181 24.01 11.22 12.83
N GLU A 182 23.87 12.50 13.22
CA GLU A 182 24.88 13.21 14.03
C GLU A 182 25.21 12.48 15.35
N ASN A 183 24.19 11.94 16.02
CA ASN A 183 24.33 11.17 17.27
C ASN A 183 24.85 9.74 17.07
N PHE A 184 25.09 9.33 15.82
CA PHE A 184 25.48 7.97 15.43
C PHE A 184 26.85 7.96 14.71
N SER A 185 27.67 8.98 14.98
CA SER A 185 28.99 9.15 14.36
C SER A 185 30.05 8.14 14.83
N ASP A 186 29.75 7.38 15.89
CA ASP A 186 30.56 6.31 16.45
C ASP A 186 30.36 4.95 15.74
N ILE A 187 29.39 4.84 14.83
CA ILE A 187 29.19 3.64 14.01
C ILE A 187 30.34 3.49 13.02
N ASN A 188 31.08 2.39 13.15
CA ASN A 188 32.17 2.01 12.26
C ASN A 188 31.92 0.73 11.46
N ASN A 189 30.98 -0.10 11.90
CA ASN A 189 30.62 -1.37 11.26
C ASN A 189 29.21 -1.28 10.65
N PHE A 190 29.16 -0.98 9.35
CA PHE A 190 27.88 -0.84 8.63
C PHE A 190 27.26 -2.18 8.23
N ASP A 191 28.06 -3.24 8.10
CA ASP A 191 27.53 -4.60 7.95
C ASP A 191 26.70 -4.98 9.19
N PHE A 192 27.19 -4.64 10.40
CA PHE A 192 26.45 -4.86 11.64
C PHE A 192 25.17 -4.01 11.72
N LEU A 193 25.21 -2.73 11.33
CA LEU A 193 24.00 -1.90 11.24
C LEU A 193 22.96 -2.51 10.29
N LYS A 194 23.40 -3.00 9.12
CA LYS A 194 22.54 -3.69 8.17
C LYS A 194 21.89 -4.93 8.82
N GLU A 195 22.67 -5.79 9.47
CA GLU A 195 22.15 -6.99 10.14
C GLU A 195 21.12 -6.67 11.23
N GLU A 196 21.38 -5.66 12.06
CA GLU A 196 20.44 -5.24 13.11
C GLU A 196 19.16 -4.65 12.53
N THR A 197 19.26 -3.92 11.42
CA THR A 197 18.08 -3.41 10.70
C THR A 197 17.28 -4.56 10.08
N GLU A 198 17.94 -5.53 9.44
CA GLU A 198 17.28 -6.73 8.88
C GLU A 198 16.57 -7.55 9.98
N LYS A 199 17.19 -7.67 11.16
CA LYS A 199 16.58 -8.32 12.33
C LYS A 199 15.34 -7.56 12.83
N GLY A 200 15.41 -6.23 12.91
CA GLY A 200 14.30 -5.39 13.35
C GLY A 200 13.12 -5.36 12.37
N LEU A 201 13.39 -5.53 11.07
CA LEU A 201 12.36 -5.61 10.03
C LEU A 201 11.62 -6.96 10.02
N LYS A 202 12.29 -8.04 10.41
CA LYS A 202 11.72 -9.40 10.42
C LYS A 202 10.32 -9.50 11.07
N PRO A 203 10.05 -8.99 12.29
CA PRO A 203 8.72 -9.05 12.88
C PRO A 203 7.67 -8.27 12.08
N ILE A 204 8.05 -7.16 11.42
CA ILE A 204 7.14 -6.38 10.57
C ILE A 204 6.75 -7.21 9.33
N ILE A 205 7.72 -7.88 8.72
CA ILE A 205 7.47 -8.75 7.56
C ILE A 205 6.64 -9.98 7.94
N GLU A 206 6.86 -10.55 9.13
CA GLU A 206 6.05 -11.65 9.67
C GLU A 206 4.60 -11.21 9.93
N GLU A 207 4.41 -10.04 10.55
CA GLU A 207 3.10 -9.41 10.76
C GLU A 207 2.36 -9.24 9.42
N MET A 208 3.03 -8.73 8.39
CA MET A 208 2.45 -8.55 7.06
C MET A 208 2.13 -9.86 6.34
N ASN A 209 2.95 -10.90 6.51
CA ASN A 209 2.65 -12.22 5.97
C ASN A 209 1.45 -12.89 6.63
N SER A 210 1.17 -12.52 7.89
CA SER A 210 0.02 -12.99 8.65
C SER A 210 -1.25 -12.17 8.47
N LEU A 211 -1.15 -11.01 7.80
CA LEU A 211 -2.26 -10.10 7.56
C LEU A 211 -3.37 -10.80 6.77
N SER A 212 -4.59 -10.65 7.26
CA SER A 212 -5.79 -11.16 6.61
C SER A 212 -6.30 -10.19 5.54
N LEU A 213 -7.00 -10.72 4.54
CA LEU A 213 -7.66 -9.90 3.52
C LEU A 213 -8.74 -8.97 4.09
N HIS A 214 -9.28 -9.25 5.28
CA HIS A 214 -10.26 -8.37 5.92
C HIS A 214 -9.59 -7.17 6.60
N GLU A 215 -8.42 -7.36 7.20
CA GLU A 215 -7.63 -6.23 7.74
C GLU A 215 -7.21 -5.28 6.61
N MET A 216 -7.08 -5.78 5.38
CA MET A 216 -6.85 -4.92 4.21
C MET A 216 -8.00 -3.95 3.93
N GLU A 217 -9.24 -4.25 4.33
CA GLU A 217 -10.40 -3.38 4.12
C GLU A 217 -10.32 -2.09 4.95
N GLU A 218 -9.46 -2.04 5.98
CA GLU A 218 -9.21 -0.84 6.80
C GLU A 218 -8.35 0.21 6.09
N PHE A 219 -7.66 -0.17 5.01
CA PHE A 219 -6.77 0.72 4.28
C PHE A 219 -7.51 1.59 3.27
N ARG A 220 -6.95 2.77 3.00
CA ARG A 220 -7.60 3.77 2.15
C ARG A 220 -7.80 3.30 0.71
N MET A 221 -6.83 2.57 0.17
CA MET A 221 -6.84 2.10 -1.21
C MET A 221 -7.45 0.69 -1.28
N GLN A 222 -8.56 0.57 -1.99
CA GLN A 222 -9.27 -0.70 -2.15
C GLN A 222 -9.36 -1.11 -3.63
N PRO A 223 -9.30 -2.42 -3.95
CA PRO A 223 -9.36 -2.90 -5.33
C PRO A 223 -10.63 -2.47 -6.08
N ASP A 224 -11.77 -2.45 -5.38
CA ASP A 224 -13.06 -2.01 -5.93
C ASP A 224 -13.06 -0.51 -6.23
N GLN A 225 -12.50 0.31 -5.34
CA GLN A 225 -12.38 1.75 -5.54
C GLN A 225 -11.49 2.07 -6.74
N ILE A 226 -10.36 1.36 -6.91
CA ILE A 226 -9.49 1.49 -8.09
C ILE A 226 -10.28 1.18 -9.36
N LEU A 227 -11.05 0.08 -9.38
CA LEU A 227 -11.86 -0.31 -10.53
C LEU A 227 -13.01 0.65 -10.79
N ILE A 228 -13.66 1.18 -9.74
CA ILE A 228 -14.69 2.20 -9.84
C ILE A 228 -14.11 3.46 -10.50
N ASP A 229 -12.97 3.94 -10.02
CA ASP A 229 -12.34 5.15 -10.57
C ASP A 229 -11.92 4.95 -12.04
N GLN A 230 -11.42 3.76 -12.39
CA GLN A 230 -11.05 3.41 -13.77
C GLN A 230 -12.27 3.26 -14.70
N LEU A 231 -13.34 2.61 -14.25
CA LEU A 231 -14.48 2.21 -15.09
C LEU A 231 -15.62 3.25 -15.09
N CYS A 232 -15.72 4.06 -14.03
CA CYS A 232 -16.82 5.01 -13.84
C CYS A 232 -16.40 6.48 -14.05
N HIS A 233 -15.23 6.74 -14.62
CA HIS A 233 -14.72 8.11 -14.88
C HIS A 233 -15.64 8.94 -15.80
N CYS A 234 -16.48 8.34 -16.62
CA CYS A 234 -17.33 9.03 -17.60
C CYS A 234 -18.72 9.43 -17.06
N CYS A 235 -19.36 10.41 -17.71
CA CYS A 235 -20.66 10.98 -17.31
C CYS A 235 -21.80 9.93 -17.21
N TRP A 236 -22.11 9.50 -15.99
CA TRP A 236 -23.33 8.76 -15.66
C TRP A 236 -24.53 9.71 -15.49
N GLY A 237 -24.78 10.55 -16.49
CA GLY A 237 -25.99 11.35 -16.55
C GLY A 237 -27.21 10.44 -16.72
N LYS A 238 -28.39 10.91 -16.27
CA LYS A 238 -29.68 10.26 -16.55
C LYS A 238 -29.88 10.21 -18.07
N VAL A 239 -29.42 9.16 -18.72
CA VAL A 239 -29.99 8.76 -20.00
C VAL A 239 -31.20 7.93 -19.63
N SER A 240 -32.35 8.58 -19.54
CA SER A 240 -33.61 7.87 -19.41
C SER A 240 -33.69 6.85 -20.54
N PHE A 241 -33.93 5.58 -20.21
CA PHE A 241 -34.20 4.48 -21.15
C PHE A 241 -35.22 4.88 -22.24
N LEU A 242 -36.07 5.87 -21.95
CA LEU A 242 -37.02 6.49 -22.87
C LEU A 242 -36.39 7.16 -24.11
N CYS A 243 -35.12 7.59 -24.09
CA CYS A 243 -34.50 8.21 -25.26
C CYS A 243 -34.14 7.20 -26.35
N SER A 244 -33.81 5.95 -26.03
CA SER A 244 -33.42 4.96 -27.06
C SER A 244 -34.62 4.32 -27.76
N CYS A 245 -35.80 4.30 -27.13
CA CYS A 245 -37.02 3.80 -27.76
C CYS A 245 -37.74 4.84 -28.65
N LEU A 246 -37.39 6.12 -28.56
CA LEU A 246 -37.99 7.19 -29.38
C LEU A 246 -37.27 7.42 -30.72
N TYR A 247 -36.08 6.83 -30.93
CA TYR A 247 -35.32 6.97 -32.18
C TYR A 247 -35.39 5.75 -33.12
N GLN A 248 -36.25 4.77 -32.83
CA GLN A 248 -36.54 3.64 -33.74
C GLN A 248 -37.91 3.74 -34.45
N HIS A 249 -38.64 4.84 -34.26
CA HIS A 249 -39.85 5.15 -35.03
C HIS A 249 -39.87 6.64 -35.40
N ASN A 250 -39.04 7.02 -36.38
CA ASN A 250 -39.27 8.10 -37.32
C ASN A 250 -38.44 7.86 -38.58
#